data_AF-A0A7V4ULQ6-F1
#
_entry.id   AF-A0A7V4ULQ6-F1
#
_cell.length_a   1.000
_cell.length_b   1.000
_cell.length_c   1.000
_cell.angle_alpha   90.00
_cell.angle_beta   90.00
_cell.angle_gamma   90.00
#
_symmetry.space_group_name_H-M   'P 1'
#
loop_
_entity.id
_entity.type
_entity.pdbx_description
1 polymer ?
#
loop_
_entity_poly.entity_id
_entity_poly.type
_entity_poly.pdbx_seq_one_letter_code
_entity_poly.pdbx_strand_id
1 'polypeptide(L)'
;MQKGILRGLKMRRNIGNRLILLFFIFLLFREPQASGTPSFSQNFSILIEKVRLQAMEVLDVKEKINLLTVTNASFTRVGGEETLSILDPIYEQLGCSQGRGNLILLRSEPHHPHYLFFFNREKEKAAYFEINSKLRLENLENKKQEEIFSRIIVTDLSREELFKNPMRWEKRSKEKIFGGNEVRLISVSFLWMEGLPQEVIKAAEIHDHICPGLLSGYFIVKFVLEELPPREGMDYFIIGSPVWCKDDTVQSILDTTPGKRNFVVLPLTDKEKEHLKDKNAA
;
A
#
# COMPACT_ATOMS: atom_id res chain seq x y z
N MET A 1 64.40 -15.13 23.10
CA MET A 1 63.36 -14.10 23.17
C MET A 1 62.58 -14.09 21.86
N GLN A 2 61.25 -13.98 21.97
CA GLN A 2 60.23 -14.47 21.04
C GLN A 2 60.15 -13.73 19.69
N LYS A 3 59.97 -14.51 18.61
CA LYS A 3 59.38 -14.07 17.34
C LYS A 3 57.85 -14.07 17.49
N GLY A 4 57.22 -12.90 17.37
CA GLY A 4 55.77 -12.70 17.45
C GLY A 4 55.05 -13.18 16.20
N ILE A 5 54.04 -14.02 16.42
CA ILE A 5 53.24 -14.73 15.42
C ILE A 5 52.05 -13.84 14.98
N LEU A 6 52.03 -13.44 13.70
CA LEU A 6 50.81 -13.04 13.00
C LEU A 6 50.01 -14.30 12.68
N ARG A 7 48.92 -14.55 13.43
CA ARG A 7 47.91 -15.55 13.06
C ARG A 7 46.63 -14.82 12.67
N GLY A 8 46.29 -14.93 11.39
CA GLY A 8 45.08 -14.38 10.80
C GLY A 8 43.81 -14.96 11.45
N LEU A 9 42.91 -14.07 11.83
CA LEU A 9 41.53 -14.42 12.17
C LEU A 9 40.79 -14.73 10.86
N LYS A 10 40.81 -16.00 10.43
CA LYS A 10 39.87 -16.50 9.42
C LYS A 10 38.49 -16.57 10.09
N MET A 11 37.66 -15.56 9.86
CA MET A 11 36.23 -15.60 10.16
C MET A 11 35.59 -16.69 9.29
N ARG A 12 35.47 -17.91 9.83
CA ARG A 12 34.63 -18.95 9.24
C ARG A 12 33.17 -18.48 9.43
N ARG A 13 32.52 -18.08 8.32
CA ARG A 13 31.06 -17.85 8.29
C ARG A 13 30.36 -19.18 8.60
N ASN A 14 29.86 -19.32 9.83
CA ASN A 14 29.13 -20.50 10.30
C ASN A 14 27.76 -20.60 9.62
N ILE A 15 27.72 -21.25 8.45
CA ILE A 15 26.48 -21.60 7.73
C ILE A 15 25.59 -22.52 8.60
N GLY A 16 26.19 -23.39 9.42
CA GLY A 16 25.46 -24.30 10.31
C GLY A 16 24.56 -23.60 11.34
N ASN A 17 24.99 -22.48 11.90
CA ASN A 17 24.18 -21.73 12.88
C ASN A 17 22.96 -21.05 12.24
N ARG A 18 23.04 -20.67 10.95
CA ARG A 18 21.91 -20.09 10.22
C ARG A 18 20.85 -21.14 9.87
N LEU A 19 21.26 -22.36 9.50
CA LEU A 19 20.33 -23.46 9.26
C LEU A 19 19.62 -23.92 10.54
N ILE A 20 20.33 -23.97 11.67
CA ILE A 20 19.73 -24.31 12.97
C ILE A 20 18.72 -23.24 13.39
N LEU A 21 19.06 -21.95 13.22
CA LEU A 21 18.13 -20.85 13.51
C LEU A 21 16.88 -20.89 12.60
N LEU A 22 17.05 -21.18 11.31
CA LEU A 22 15.93 -21.37 10.36
C LEU A 22 15.05 -22.57 10.74
N PHE A 23 15.65 -23.65 11.26
CA PHE A 23 14.93 -24.81 11.76
C PHE A 23 14.14 -24.50 13.05
N PHE A 24 14.69 -23.70 13.96
CA PHE A 24 13.97 -23.22 15.15
C PHE A 24 12.81 -22.28 14.79
N ILE A 25 12.99 -21.40 13.80
CA ILE A 25 11.90 -20.59 13.24
C ILE A 25 10.79 -21.49 12.68
N PHE A 26 11.15 -22.52 11.90
CA PHE A 26 10.18 -23.48 11.37
C PHE A 26 9.38 -24.22 12.46
N LEU A 27 10.00 -24.50 13.61
CA LEU A 27 9.32 -25.11 14.75
C LEU A 27 8.43 -24.14 15.52
N LEU A 28 8.80 -22.86 15.62
CA LEU A 28 7.99 -21.81 16.26
C LEU A 28 6.76 -21.42 15.42
N PHE A 29 6.85 -21.52 14.10
CA PHE A 29 5.75 -21.27 13.15
C PHE A 29 5.03 -22.54 12.70
N ARG A 30 5.23 -23.66 13.40
CA ARG A 30 4.34 -24.82 13.31
C ARG A 30 3.05 -24.49 14.06
N GLU A 31 2.34 -23.46 13.60
CA GLU A 31 0.93 -23.35 13.91
C GLU A 31 0.27 -24.67 13.50
N PRO A 32 -0.74 -25.17 14.26
CA PRO A 32 -1.59 -26.21 13.71
C PRO A 32 -1.97 -25.72 12.33
N GLN A 33 -1.70 -26.52 11.29
CA GLN A 33 -2.31 -26.30 9.99
C GLN A 33 -3.79 -26.14 10.33
N ALA A 34 -4.30 -24.90 10.31
CA ALA A 34 -5.66 -24.67 9.98
C ALA A 34 -5.73 -25.31 8.61
N SER A 35 -6.17 -26.58 8.59
CA SER A 35 -6.55 -27.29 7.40
C SER A 35 -7.42 -26.29 6.66
N GLY A 36 -6.87 -25.67 5.62
CA GLY A 36 -7.50 -24.57 4.90
C GLY A 36 -8.78 -25.11 4.32
N THR A 37 -9.84 -25.04 5.11
CA THR A 37 -11.15 -25.48 4.73
C THR A 37 -11.64 -24.46 3.71
N PRO A 38 -12.29 -24.91 2.62
CA PRO A 38 -12.86 -24.05 1.58
C PRO A 38 -13.81 -22.94 2.06
N SER A 39 -14.17 -22.90 3.35
CA SER A 39 -15.20 -22.03 3.92
C SER A 39 -14.81 -20.56 4.01
N PHE A 40 -13.53 -20.21 4.24
CA PHE A 40 -13.12 -18.81 4.36
C PHE A 40 -13.12 -18.08 3.00
N SER A 41 -12.66 -18.77 1.96
CA SER A 41 -12.79 -18.29 0.57
C SER A 41 -14.27 -18.07 0.20
N GLN A 42 -15.16 -18.95 0.67
CA GLN A 42 -16.59 -18.86 0.38
C GLN A 42 -17.26 -17.61 0.97
N ASN A 43 -16.99 -17.27 2.24
CA ASN A 43 -17.57 -16.08 2.88
C ASN A 43 -17.11 -14.79 2.20
N PHE A 44 -15.81 -14.68 1.89
CA PHE A 44 -15.30 -13.53 1.14
C PHE A 44 -15.81 -13.50 -0.30
N SER A 45 -16.06 -14.65 -0.92
CA SER A 45 -16.71 -14.73 -2.24
C SER A 45 -18.13 -14.15 -2.20
N ILE A 46 -18.94 -14.50 -1.18
CA ILE A 46 -20.28 -13.91 -0.98
C ILE A 46 -20.19 -12.40 -0.72
N LEU A 47 -19.22 -11.96 0.09
CA LEU A 47 -19.00 -10.53 0.37
C LEU A 47 -18.69 -9.76 -0.91
N ILE A 48 -17.75 -10.25 -1.72
CA ILE A 48 -17.38 -9.62 -3.00
C ILE A 48 -18.54 -9.67 -3.98
N GLU A 49 -19.36 -10.72 -3.99
CA GLU A 49 -20.54 -10.78 -4.84
C GLU A 49 -21.54 -9.67 -4.51
N LYS A 50 -21.84 -9.47 -3.21
CA LYS A 50 -22.73 -8.38 -2.75
C LYS A 50 -22.17 -7.01 -3.11
N VAL A 51 -20.87 -6.79 -2.93
CA VAL A 51 -20.19 -5.56 -3.32
C VAL A 51 -20.27 -5.35 -4.83
N ARG A 52 -19.97 -6.38 -5.62
CA ARG A 52 -19.99 -6.34 -7.09
C ARG A 52 -21.36 -5.95 -7.62
N LEU A 53 -22.43 -6.56 -7.10
CA LEU A 53 -23.81 -6.25 -7.52
C LEU A 53 -24.13 -4.77 -7.29
N GLN A 54 -23.74 -4.21 -6.15
CA GLN A 54 -23.98 -2.80 -5.83
C GLN A 54 -23.07 -1.84 -6.59
N ALA A 55 -21.80 -2.20 -6.79
CA ALA A 55 -20.81 -1.33 -7.43
C ALA A 55 -20.99 -1.29 -8.96
N MET A 56 -21.15 -2.44 -9.60
CA MET A 56 -21.11 -2.54 -11.07
C MET A 56 -22.34 -1.94 -11.73
N GLU A 57 -23.51 -2.01 -11.08
CA GLU A 57 -24.74 -1.37 -11.58
C GLU A 57 -24.55 0.16 -11.69
N VAL A 58 -23.92 0.78 -10.69
CA VAL A 58 -23.80 2.24 -10.62
C VAL A 58 -22.57 2.78 -11.37
N LEU A 59 -21.51 1.98 -11.46
CA LEU A 59 -20.26 2.38 -12.11
C LEU A 59 -20.28 2.29 -13.64
N ASP A 60 -21.24 1.57 -14.26
CA ASP A 60 -21.35 1.43 -15.72
C ASP A 60 -20.02 0.99 -16.38
N VAL A 61 -19.42 -0.08 -15.82
CA VAL A 61 -18.13 -0.63 -16.28
C VAL A 61 -18.36 -1.53 -17.49
N LYS A 62 -17.93 -1.07 -18.67
CA LYS A 62 -18.00 -1.86 -19.92
C LYS A 62 -16.85 -2.84 -20.06
N GLU A 63 -15.64 -2.39 -19.72
CA GLU A 63 -14.42 -3.18 -19.81
C GLU A 63 -13.70 -3.22 -18.47
N LYS A 64 -13.28 -4.42 -18.06
CA LYS A 64 -12.61 -4.64 -16.75
C LYS A 64 -11.30 -3.85 -16.60
N ILE A 65 -10.63 -3.52 -17.70
CA ILE A 65 -9.40 -2.71 -17.70
C ILE A 65 -9.66 -1.26 -17.25
N ASN A 66 -10.91 -0.79 -17.33
CA ASN A 66 -11.31 0.54 -16.90
C ASN A 66 -11.69 0.62 -15.42
N LEU A 67 -11.74 -0.52 -14.73
CA LEU A 67 -12.05 -0.62 -13.32
C LEU A 67 -10.76 -0.76 -12.50
N LEU A 68 -10.47 0.25 -11.69
CA LEU A 68 -9.50 0.16 -10.62
C LEU A 68 -10.18 -0.33 -9.35
N THR A 69 -9.58 -1.31 -8.68
CA THR A 69 -9.91 -1.69 -7.31
C THR A 69 -8.80 -1.27 -6.36
N VAL A 70 -9.15 -0.57 -5.28
CA VAL A 70 -8.22 -0.23 -4.20
C VAL A 70 -8.76 -0.78 -2.89
N THR A 71 -7.92 -1.46 -2.12
CA THR A 71 -8.31 -2.05 -0.84
C THR A 71 -7.13 -2.09 0.12
N ASN A 72 -7.42 -2.18 1.41
CA ASN A 72 -6.43 -2.46 2.45
C ASN A 72 -6.41 -3.95 2.86
N ALA A 73 -6.89 -4.83 1.98
CA ALA A 73 -6.74 -6.28 2.13
C ALA A 73 -5.30 -6.67 2.46
N SER A 74 -5.12 -7.75 3.23
CA SER A 74 -3.85 -8.23 3.83
C SER A 74 -3.34 -7.43 5.05
N PHE A 75 -3.87 -6.24 5.31
CA PHE A 75 -3.50 -5.43 6.48
C PHE A 75 -4.58 -5.38 7.56
N THR A 76 -5.80 -5.80 7.25
CA THR A 76 -6.96 -5.72 8.15
C THR A 76 -7.65 -7.07 8.30
N ARG A 77 -8.58 -7.14 9.26
CA ARG A 77 -9.39 -8.34 9.53
C ARG A 77 -10.88 -8.02 9.44
N VAL A 78 -11.68 -9.00 9.02
CA VAL A 78 -13.15 -8.95 9.03
C VAL A 78 -13.65 -10.19 9.76
N GLY A 79 -14.52 -10.03 10.77
CA GLY A 79 -14.98 -11.18 11.56
C GLY A 79 -13.88 -11.95 12.30
N GLY A 80 -12.69 -11.35 12.49
CA GLY A 80 -11.51 -12.01 13.04
C GLY A 80 -10.61 -12.68 12.00
N GLU A 81 -11.06 -12.81 10.75
CA GLU A 81 -10.32 -13.44 9.66
C GLU A 81 -9.43 -12.45 8.93
N GLU A 82 -8.26 -12.91 8.47
CA GLU A 82 -7.38 -12.12 7.62
C GLU A 82 -7.99 -11.88 6.24
N THR A 83 -7.88 -10.65 5.76
CA THR A 83 -8.50 -10.23 4.49
C THR A 83 -7.68 -10.62 3.26
N LEU A 84 -6.55 -11.33 3.39
CA LEU A 84 -5.73 -11.71 2.23
C LEU A 84 -6.52 -12.61 1.25
N SER A 85 -7.38 -13.49 1.76
CA SER A 85 -8.21 -14.39 0.94
C SER A 85 -9.30 -13.66 0.16
N ILE A 86 -9.55 -12.37 0.41
CA ILE A 86 -10.49 -11.56 -0.38
C ILE A 86 -9.96 -11.27 -1.80
N LEU A 87 -8.64 -11.40 -2.02
CA LEU A 87 -8.03 -11.11 -3.31
C LEU A 87 -8.46 -12.09 -4.41
N ASP A 88 -8.69 -13.36 -4.06
CA ASP A 88 -9.14 -14.40 -4.99
C ASP A 88 -10.52 -14.08 -5.58
N PRO A 89 -11.58 -13.84 -4.78
CA PRO A 89 -12.89 -13.47 -5.34
C PRO A 89 -12.87 -12.09 -6.02
N ILE A 90 -12.01 -11.15 -5.63
CA ILE A 90 -11.79 -9.92 -6.41
C ILE A 90 -11.31 -10.26 -7.83
N TYR A 91 -10.33 -11.15 -7.95
CA TYR A 91 -9.86 -11.60 -9.26
C TYR A 91 -10.93 -12.38 -10.03
N GLU A 92 -11.58 -13.35 -9.42
CA GLU A 92 -12.55 -14.22 -10.10
C GLU A 92 -13.79 -13.45 -10.56
N GLN A 93 -14.35 -12.60 -9.70
CA GLN A 93 -15.63 -11.96 -9.95
C GLN A 93 -15.51 -10.60 -10.64
N LEU A 94 -14.45 -9.83 -10.35
CA LEU A 94 -14.24 -8.50 -10.92
C LEU A 94 -13.16 -8.49 -12.02
N GLY A 95 -12.26 -9.48 -12.01
CA GLY A 95 -11.11 -9.52 -12.92
C GLY A 95 -10.01 -8.52 -12.57
N CYS A 96 -9.98 -8.02 -11.33
CA CYS A 96 -8.96 -7.09 -10.87
C CYS A 96 -7.78 -7.86 -10.26
N SER A 97 -6.56 -7.51 -10.62
CA SER A 97 -5.35 -8.10 -10.04
C SER A 97 -4.15 -7.17 -10.17
N GLN A 98 -3.15 -7.32 -9.30
CA GLN A 98 -1.93 -6.51 -9.37
C GLN A 98 -1.21 -6.71 -10.71
N GLY A 99 -1.21 -7.93 -11.26
CA GLY A 99 -0.61 -8.24 -12.56
C GLY A 99 -1.32 -7.58 -13.75
N ARG A 100 -2.63 -7.32 -13.63
CA ARG A 100 -3.39 -6.51 -14.61
C ARG A 100 -3.26 -5.00 -14.38
N GLY A 101 -2.55 -4.61 -13.33
CA GLY A 101 -2.33 -3.21 -12.95
C GLY A 101 -3.58 -2.49 -12.48
N ASN A 102 -4.68 -3.19 -12.18
CA ASN A 102 -5.98 -2.61 -11.82
C ASN A 102 -6.47 -3.03 -10.42
N LEU A 103 -5.55 -3.53 -9.58
CA LEU A 103 -5.73 -3.74 -8.15
C LEU A 103 -4.54 -3.14 -7.41
N ILE A 104 -4.80 -2.25 -6.45
CA ILE A 104 -3.77 -1.60 -5.62
C ILE A 104 -4.07 -1.90 -4.15
N LEU A 105 -3.05 -2.39 -3.42
CA LEU A 105 -3.16 -2.75 -2.01
C LEU A 105 -2.55 -1.66 -1.13
N LEU A 106 -3.36 -0.72 -0.68
CA LEU A 106 -2.86 0.36 0.18
C LEU A 106 -2.78 -0.09 1.63
N ARG A 107 -1.62 0.08 2.24
CA ARG A 107 -1.40 -0.20 3.65
C ARG A 107 -2.37 0.56 4.55
N SER A 108 -2.80 -0.11 5.61
CA SER A 108 -3.56 0.50 6.70
C SER A 108 -3.08 -0.05 8.04
N GLU A 109 -3.36 0.70 9.11
CA GLU A 109 -3.21 0.18 10.46
C GLU A 109 -4.09 -1.05 10.69
N PRO A 110 -3.68 -2.02 11.53
CA PRO A 110 -4.43 -3.26 11.74
C PRO A 110 -5.89 -3.10 12.18
N HIS A 111 -6.21 -2.01 12.88
CA HIS A 111 -7.56 -1.71 13.38
C HIS A 111 -8.38 -0.83 12.44
N HIS A 112 -7.81 -0.39 11.32
CA HIS A 112 -8.55 0.37 10.33
C HIS A 112 -9.67 -0.50 9.75
N PRO A 113 -10.88 0.04 9.54
CA PRO A 113 -11.94 -0.71 8.87
C PRO A 113 -11.48 -1.26 7.51
N HIS A 114 -11.87 -2.48 7.19
CA HIS A 114 -11.62 -3.02 5.86
C HIS A 114 -12.48 -2.27 4.85
N TYR A 115 -11.92 -1.92 3.68
CA TYR A 115 -12.67 -1.25 2.64
C TYR A 115 -12.38 -1.81 1.25
N LEU A 116 -13.35 -1.61 0.36
CA LEU A 116 -13.25 -1.84 -1.08
C LEU A 116 -13.64 -0.55 -1.78
N PHE A 117 -12.71 -0.02 -2.57
CA PHE A 117 -12.92 1.15 -3.41
C PHE A 117 -12.80 0.76 -4.87
N PHE A 118 -13.70 1.29 -5.68
CA PHE A 118 -13.77 1.05 -7.11
C PHE A 118 -13.79 2.38 -7.84
N PHE A 119 -13.02 2.49 -8.92
CA PHE A 119 -13.01 3.67 -9.78
C PHE A 119 -13.10 3.25 -11.25
N ASN A 120 -14.09 3.79 -11.95
CA ASN A 120 -14.21 3.66 -13.40
C ASN A 120 -13.58 4.88 -14.07
N ARG A 121 -12.45 4.70 -14.76
CA ARG A 121 -11.75 5.80 -15.44
C ARG A 121 -12.49 6.40 -16.62
N GLU A 122 -13.35 5.65 -17.31
CA GLU A 122 -14.11 6.17 -18.46
C GLU A 122 -15.24 7.10 -18.01
N LYS A 123 -15.87 6.75 -16.88
CA LYS A 123 -17.00 7.50 -16.34
C LYS A 123 -16.56 8.51 -15.28
N GLU A 124 -15.30 8.45 -14.86
CA GLU A 124 -14.76 9.16 -13.69
C GLU A 124 -15.69 9.05 -12.47
N LYS A 125 -16.18 7.82 -12.20
CA LYS A 125 -17.08 7.50 -11.08
C LYS A 125 -16.40 6.57 -10.09
N ALA A 126 -16.71 6.78 -8.81
CA ALA A 126 -16.17 5.99 -7.71
C ALA A 126 -17.25 5.40 -6.84
N ALA A 127 -17.01 4.18 -6.34
CA ALA A 127 -17.81 3.54 -5.31
C ALA A 127 -16.92 3.08 -4.16
N TYR A 128 -17.26 3.44 -2.93
CA TYR A 128 -16.53 3.12 -1.70
C TYR A 128 -17.43 2.33 -0.76
N PHE A 129 -16.94 1.17 -0.32
CA PHE A 129 -17.60 0.28 0.61
C PHE A 129 -16.69 0.09 1.81
N GLU A 130 -17.14 0.54 2.98
CA GLU A 130 -16.48 0.29 4.26
C GLU A 130 -17.21 -0.85 4.96
N ILE A 131 -16.47 -1.90 5.30
CA ILE A 131 -17.02 -3.06 5.99
C ILE A 131 -17.20 -2.72 7.46
N ASN A 132 -18.37 -3.07 8.01
CA ASN A 132 -18.66 -2.90 9.42
C ASN A 132 -17.66 -3.71 10.25
N SER A 133 -16.94 -3.04 11.16
CA SER A 133 -15.92 -3.68 12.01
C SER A 133 -16.49 -4.75 12.96
N LYS A 134 -17.81 -4.72 13.19
CA LYS A 134 -18.53 -5.72 13.99
C LYS A 134 -19.15 -6.84 13.14
N LEU A 135 -18.96 -6.82 11.83
CA LEU A 135 -19.47 -7.85 10.94
C LEU A 135 -18.91 -9.22 11.35
N ARG A 136 -19.82 -10.17 11.48
CA ARG A 136 -19.48 -11.59 11.52
C ARG A 136 -19.74 -12.20 10.15
N LEU A 137 -18.85 -13.07 9.70
CA LEU A 137 -18.86 -13.61 8.34
C LEU A 137 -19.87 -14.76 8.15
N GLU A 138 -20.44 -15.31 9.23
CA GLU A 138 -21.42 -16.39 9.10
C GLU A 138 -22.76 -15.87 8.57
N ASN A 139 -23.40 -16.68 7.72
CA ASN A 139 -24.71 -16.42 7.11
C ASN A 139 -24.76 -15.08 6.35
N LEU A 140 -23.66 -14.67 5.73
CA LEU A 140 -23.56 -13.40 4.97
C LEU A 140 -24.66 -13.26 3.93
N GLU A 141 -25.06 -14.35 3.28
CA GLU A 141 -26.12 -14.39 2.28
C GLU A 141 -27.43 -13.78 2.81
N ASN A 142 -27.75 -14.00 4.09
CA ASN A 142 -28.96 -13.54 4.76
C ASN A 142 -28.83 -12.14 5.37
N LYS A 143 -27.61 -11.59 5.49
CA LYS A 143 -27.37 -10.28 6.07
C LYS A 143 -27.80 -9.15 5.15
N LYS A 144 -28.45 -8.14 5.74
CA LYS A 144 -28.81 -6.90 5.06
C LYS A 144 -27.58 -6.03 4.81
N GLN A 145 -27.70 -5.09 3.89
CA GLN A 145 -26.62 -4.19 3.50
C GLN A 145 -26.09 -3.36 4.68
N GLU A 146 -26.98 -2.90 5.57
CA GLU A 146 -26.63 -2.08 6.74
C GLU A 146 -25.92 -2.88 7.84
N GLU A 147 -26.06 -4.21 7.83
CA GLU A 147 -25.31 -5.09 8.73
C GLU A 147 -23.88 -5.31 8.22
N ILE A 148 -23.68 -5.33 6.91
CA ILE A 148 -22.40 -5.62 6.24
C ILE A 148 -21.54 -4.36 6.15
N PHE A 149 -22.13 -3.24 5.74
CA PHE A 149 -21.40 -2.03 5.43
C PHE A 149 -21.69 -0.94 6.47
N SER A 150 -20.63 -0.38 7.07
CA SER A 150 -20.74 0.85 7.86
C SER A 150 -20.93 2.07 6.96
N ARG A 151 -20.46 1.98 5.70
CA ARG A 151 -20.55 3.07 4.74
C ARG A 151 -20.58 2.58 3.30
N ILE A 152 -21.44 3.19 2.51
CA ILE A 152 -21.50 3.00 1.06
C ILE A 152 -21.63 4.37 0.42
N ILE A 153 -20.64 4.76 -0.37
CA ILE A 153 -20.65 6.01 -1.12
C ILE A 153 -20.52 5.69 -2.59
N VAL A 154 -21.39 6.27 -3.40
CA VAL A 154 -21.19 6.36 -4.84
C VAL A 154 -21.18 7.81 -5.25
N THR A 155 -20.18 8.21 -6.03
CA THR A 155 -20.02 9.59 -6.44
C THR A 155 -19.28 9.71 -7.74
N ASP A 156 -19.55 10.78 -8.48
CA ASP A 156 -18.63 11.28 -9.47
C ASP A 156 -17.34 11.71 -8.79
N LEU A 157 -16.22 11.33 -9.38
CA LEU A 157 -14.86 11.70 -9.03
C LEU A 157 -14.19 12.23 -10.29
N SER A 158 -14.74 13.32 -10.83
CA SER A 158 -14.23 13.92 -12.06
C SER A 158 -12.99 14.76 -11.83
N ARG A 159 -11.98 14.59 -12.70
CA ARG A 159 -10.79 15.45 -12.72
C ARG A 159 -11.17 16.90 -12.97
N GLU A 160 -12.03 17.12 -13.97
CA GLU A 160 -12.46 18.45 -14.36
C GLU A 160 -13.19 19.15 -13.22
N GLU A 161 -14.06 18.44 -12.51
CA GLU A 161 -14.79 18.97 -11.35
C GLU A 161 -13.85 19.30 -10.18
N LEU A 162 -12.80 18.50 -9.95
CA LEU A 162 -11.81 18.80 -8.90
C LEU A 162 -11.14 20.15 -9.14
N PHE A 163 -10.75 20.44 -10.39
CA PHE A 163 -10.08 21.69 -10.75
C PHE A 163 -11.03 22.88 -10.81
N LYS A 164 -12.26 22.68 -11.30
CA LYS A 164 -13.26 23.76 -11.40
C LYS A 164 -13.87 24.11 -10.05
N ASN A 165 -14.05 23.14 -9.15
CA ASN A 165 -14.76 23.30 -7.89
C ASN A 165 -13.95 22.76 -6.69
N PRO A 166 -12.74 23.29 -6.43
CA PRO A 166 -11.87 22.77 -5.37
C PRO A 166 -12.51 22.85 -3.97
N MET A 167 -13.33 23.88 -3.70
CA MET A 167 -14.05 24.02 -2.43
C MET A 167 -15.06 22.90 -2.17
N ARG A 168 -15.72 22.39 -3.23
CA ARG A 168 -16.64 21.25 -3.12
C ARG A 168 -15.88 20.00 -2.67
N TRP A 169 -14.69 19.82 -3.22
CA TRP A 169 -13.83 18.70 -2.86
C TRP A 169 -13.23 18.84 -1.46
N GLU A 170 -12.78 20.04 -1.08
CA GLU A 170 -12.32 20.34 0.27
C GLU A 170 -13.40 20.04 1.31
N LYS A 171 -14.66 20.43 1.04
CA LYS A 171 -15.80 20.11 1.90
C LYS A 171 -15.98 18.58 2.05
N ARG A 172 -15.99 17.83 0.95
CA ARG A 172 -16.11 16.36 0.97
C ARG A 172 -14.96 15.68 1.71
N SER A 173 -13.75 16.23 1.60
CA SER A 173 -12.60 15.78 2.36
C SER A 173 -12.77 16.02 3.87
N LYS A 174 -13.29 17.18 4.27
CA LYS A 174 -13.59 17.49 5.68
C LYS A 174 -14.73 16.64 6.25
N GLU A 175 -15.75 16.35 5.44
CA GLU A 175 -16.85 15.43 5.77
C GLU A 175 -16.41 13.96 5.80
N LYS A 176 -15.17 13.69 5.38
CA LYS A 176 -14.56 12.37 5.32
C LYS A 176 -15.44 11.36 4.61
N ILE A 177 -15.93 11.68 3.40
CA ILE A 177 -16.90 10.82 2.72
C ILE A 177 -16.38 9.38 2.52
N PHE A 178 -15.07 9.17 2.39
CA PHE A 178 -14.44 7.85 2.29
C PHE A 178 -13.79 7.39 3.60
N GLY A 179 -14.34 7.80 4.75
CA GLY A 179 -13.88 7.34 6.06
C GLY A 179 -12.50 7.85 6.46
N GLY A 180 -12.00 8.93 5.84
CA GLY A 180 -10.63 9.41 6.04
C GLY A 180 -9.64 8.93 4.98
N ASN A 181 -10.10 8.18 3.97
CA ASN A 181 -9.27 7.69 2.87
C ASN A 181 -9.26 8.65 1.66
N GLU A 182 -9.68 9.90 1.80
CA GLU A 182 -9.93 10.79 0.67
C GLU A 182 -8.67 11.07 -0.15
N VAL A 183 -7.61 11.53 0.50
CA VAL A 183 -6.33 11.77 -0.17
C VAL A 183 -5.75 10.46 -0.73
N ARG A 184 -5.87 9.37 0.02
CA ARG A 184 -5.35 8.03 -0.33
C ARG A 184 -5.96 7.52 -1.64
N LEU A 185 -7.28 7.52 -1.73
CA LEU A 185 -8.01 6.94 -2.86
C LEU A 185 -7.96 7.85 -4.09
N ILE A 186 -8.03 9.16 -3.91
CA ILE A 186 -8.15 10.09 -5.04
C ILE A 186 -6.83 10.31 -5.74
N SER A 187 -5.76 10.49 -4.96
CA SER A 187 -4.42 10.61 -5.53
C SER A 187 -4.05 9.38 -6.36
N VAL A 188 -4.33 8.19 -5.83
CA VAL A 188 -4.10 6.92 -6.52
C VAL A 188 -4.98 6.77 -7.75
N SER A 189 -6.29 7.08 -7.66
CA SER A 189 -7.23 6.93 -8.79
C SER A 189 -6.84 7.80 -9.99
N PHE A 190 -6.53 9.07 -9.75
CA PHE A 190 -6.22 10.00 -10.82
C PHE A 190 -4.89 9.68 -11.48
N LEU A 191 -3.86 9.39 -10.69
CA LEU A 191 -2.58 9.06 -11.27
C LEU A 191 -2.58 7.68 -11.93
N TRP A 192 -3.31 6.69 -11.37
CA TRP A 192 -3.52 5.41 -12.04
C TRP A 192 -4.11 5.57 -13.44
N MET A 193 -5.08 6.47 -13.59
CA MET A 193 -5.68 6.81 -14.89
C MET A 193 -4.67 7.42 -15.87
N GLU A 194 -3.65 8.12 -15.41
CA GLU A 194 -2.55 8.65 -16.24
C GLU A 194 -1.47 7.60 -16.59
N GLY A 195 -1.58 6.37 -16.08
CA GLY A 195 -0.62 5.30 -16.37
C GLY A 195 0.66 5.39 -15.54
N LEU A 196 0.52 5.34 -14.22
CA LEU A 196 1.67 5.36 -13.30
C LEU A 196 2.70 4.25 -13.57
N PRO A 197 4.00 4.57 -13.43
CA PRO A 197 5.04 3.55 -13.32
C PRO A 197 4.77 2.61 -12.15
N GLN A 198 5.00 1.32 -12.34
CA GLN A 198 4.79 0.30 -11.31
C GLN A 198 5.61 0.58 -10.03
N GLU A 199 6.81 1.15 -10.17
CA GLU A 199 7.65 1.57 -9.04
C GLU A 199 6.95 2.60 -8.14
N VAL A 200 6.20 3.54 -8.72
CA VAL A 200 5.42 4.53 -7.96
C VAL A 200 4.24 3.86 -7.25
N ILE A 201 3.57 2.92 -7.91
CA ILE A 201 2.49 2.14 -7.28
C ILE A 201 3.03 1.38 -6.07
N LYS A 202 4.20 0.72 -6.18
CA LYS A 202 4.82 0.01 -5.05
C LYS A 202 5.23 0.93 -3.92
N ALA A 203 5.77 2.11 -4.23
CA ALA A 203 6.02 3.12 -3.22
C ALA A 203 4.72 3.58 -2.53
N ALA A 204 3.63 3.74 -3.28
CA ALA A 204 2.32 4.12 -2.74
C ALA A 204 1.66 3.00 -1.91
N GLU A 205 1.84 1.73 -2.25
CA GLU A 205 1.39 0.59 -1.43
C GLU A 205 2.07 0.60 -0.04
N ILE A 206 3.32 1.10 0.04
CA ILE A 206 4.04 1.30 1.31
C ILE A 206 3.59 2.58 2.02
N HIS A 207 3.55 3.70 1.29
CA HIS A 207 3.30 5.05 1.82
C HIS A 207 1.83 5.35 2.09
N ASP A 208 0.91 4.55 1.54
CA ASP A 208 -0.55 4.61 1.65
C ASP A 208 -1.32 5.63 0.78
N HIS A 209 -0.61 6.53 0.10
CA HIS A 209 -1.17 7.51 -0.85
C HIS A 209 -0.10 8.01 -1.81
N ILE A 210 -0.51 8.81 -2.81
CA ILE A 210 0.44 9.52 -3.66
C ILE A 210 0.40 11.01 -3.35
N CYS A 211 1.56 11.59 -3.06
CA CYS A 211 1.74 13.01 -2.80
C CYS A 211 2.94 13.57 -3.58
N PRO A 212 3.09 14.90 -3.68
CA PRO A 212 4.25 15.50 -4.34
C PRO A 212 5.59 15.03 -3.77
N GLY A 213 5.66 14.73 -2.46
CA GLY A 213 6.86 14.20 -1.83
C GLY A 213 7.20 12.76 -2.27
N LEU A 214 6.18 11.91 -2.48
CA LEU A 214 6.40 10.57 -3.03
C LEU A 214 6.94 10.67 -4.47
N LEU A 215 6.30 11.50 -5.29
CA LEU A 215 6.70 11.71 -6.68
C LEU A 215 8.09 12.35 -6.81
N SER A 216 8.46 13.29 -5.93
CA SER A 216 9.82 13.85 -5.93
C SER A 216 10.86 12.77 -5.62
N GLY A 217 10.56 11.84 -4.71
CA GLY A 217 11.39 10.67 -4.46
C GLY A 217 11.61 9.82 -5.71
N TYR A 218 10.56 9.61 -6.52
CA TYR A 218 10.67 8.87 -7.78
C TYR A 218 11.65 9.55 -8.75
N PHE A 219 11.52 10.88 -8.96
CA PHE A 219 12.41 11.63 -9.84
C PHE A 219 13.86 11.67 -9.31
N ILE A 220 14.05 11.79 -7.99
CA ILE A 220 15.39 11.70 -7.37
C ILE A 220 16.02 10.35 -7.66
N VAL A 221 15.27 9.25 -7.50
CA VAL A 221 15.80 7.91 -7.77
C VAL A 221 16.16 7.74 -9.24
N LYS A 222 15.32 8.23 -10.17
CA LYS A 222 15.65 8.19 -11.61
C LYS A 222 16.93 8.95 -11.93
N PHE A 223 17.08 10.16 -11.39
CA PHE A 223 18.31 10.94 -11.53
C PHE A 223 19.54 10.20 -10.97
N VAL A 224 19.43 9.62 -9.77
CA VAL A 224 20.54 8.88 -9.13
C VAL A 224 20.95 7.66 -9.96
N LEU A 225 19.99 6.91 -10.49
CA LEU A 225 20.28 5.73 -11.33
C LEU A 225 20.91 6.10 -12.66
N GLU A 226 20.55 7.26 -13.22
CA GLU A 226 21.10 7.77 -14.48
C GLU A 226 22.52 8.31 -14.30
N GLU A 227 22.73 9.17 -13.30
CA GLU A 227 24.01 9.87 -13.09
C GLU A 227 25.04 9.04 -12.30
N LEU A 228 24.56 8.18 -11.40
CA LEU A 228 25.39 7.42 -10.46
C LEU A 228 24.97 5.94 -10.44
N PRO A 229 24.95 5.23 -11.58
CA PRO A 229 24.53 3.84 -11.63
C PRO A 229 25.40 2.96 -10.71
N PRO A 230 24.82 1.98 -10.00
CA PRO A 230 25.59 1.13 -9.11
C PRO A 230 26.57 0.29 -9.92
N ARG A 231 27.81 0.20 -9.44
CA ARG A 231 28.79 -0.74 -10.01
C ARG A 231 28.48 -2.15 -9.51
N GLU A 232 28.97 -3.15 -10.22
CA GLU A 232 28.83 -4.55 -9.79
C GLU A 232 29.34 -4.74 -8.36
N GLY A 233 28.47 -5.28 -7.49
CA GLY A 233 28.76 -5.51 -6.08
C GLY A 233 28.74 -4.26 -5.18
N MET A 234 28.26 -3.11 -5.67
CA MET A 234 28.04 -1.91 -4.86
C MET A 234 26.55 -1.65 -4.64
N ASP A 235 26.18 -1.32 -3.40
CA ASP A 235 24.84 -0.90 -3.01
C ASP A 235 24.83 0.60 -2.69
N TYR A 236 23.68 1.25 -2.84
CA TYR A 236 23.50 2.60 -2.33
C TYR A 236 23.44 2.61 -0.80
N PHE A 237 24.05 3.64 -0.20
CA PHE A 237 23.82 4.01 1.19
C PHE A 237 23.14 5.37 1.22
N ILE A 238 21.92 5.42 1.75
CA ILE A 238 21.09 6.64 1.72
C ILE A 238 21.08 7.30 3.09
N ILE A 239 21.28 8.61 3.08
CA ILE A 239 21.07 9.50 4.22
C ILE A 239 19.85 10.38 3.91
N GLY A 240 18.71 10.08 4.52
CA GLY A 240 17.50 10.87 4.37
C GLY A 240 17.54 12.12 5.25
N SER A 241 17.75 13.30 4.66
CA SER A 241 17.62 14.60 5.33
C SER A 241 17.24 15.73 4.36
N PRO A 242 16.21 16.56 4.64
CA PRO A 242 15.20 16.33 5.67
C PRO A 242 14.42 15.03 5.41
N VAL A 243 13.72 14.54 6.43
CA VAL A 243 12.95 13.29 6.38
C VAL A 243 11.51 13.59 6.00
N TRP A 244 11.02 12.98 4.91
CA TRP A 244 9.66 13.15 4.39
C TRP A 244 9.32 12.09 3.34
N CYS A 245 8.15 12.16 2.71
CA CYS A 245 7.59 11.13 1.84
C CYS A 245 8.51 10.60 0.73
N LYS A 246 9.50 11.38 0.28
CA LYS A 246 10.49 10.92 -0.72
C LYS A 246 11.23 9.66 -0.26
N ASP A 247 11.46 9.55 1.05
CA ASP A 247 12.31 8.53 1.64
C ASP A 247 11.67 7.15 1.50
N ASP A 248 10.33 7.05 1.58
CA ASP A 248 9.62 5.79 1.32
C ASP A 248 9.76 5.33 -0.13
N THR A 249 9.80 6.28 -1.07
CA THR A 249 10.03 5.96 -2.50
C THR A 249 11.47 5.52 -2.74
N VAL A 250 12.44 6.21 -2.15
CA VAL A 250 13.85 5.85 -2.24
C VAL A 250 14.08 4.45 -1.67
N GLN A 251 13.53 4.16 -0.49
CA GLN A 251 13.60 2.84 0.13
C GLN A 251 12.93 1.77 -0.75
N SER A 252 11.75 2.06 -1.31
CA SER A 252 10.99 1.11 -2.13
C SER A 252 11.69 0.77 -3.45
N ILE A 253 12.32 1.74 -4.12
CA ILE A 253 12.88 1.54 -5.46
C ILE A 253 14.33 1.08 -5.40
N LEU A 254 15.15 1.66 -4.52
CA LEU A 254 16.58 1.31 -4.42
C LEU A 254 16.85 0.14 -3.46
N ASP A 255 15.81 -0.43 -2.86
CA ASP A 255 15.94 -1.54 -1.91
C ASP A 255 16.84 -1.20 -0.70
N THR A 256 16.86 0.09 -0.34
CA THR A 256 17.65 0.61 0.77
C THR A 256 16.78 0.69 2.01
N THR A 257 16.92 -0.21 2.98
CA THR A 257 16.08 -0.21 4.19
C THR A 257 16.92 -0.13 5.46
N PRO A 258 16.39 0.42 6.57
CA PRO A 258 17.10 0.40 7.85
C PRO A 258 17.51 -1.01 8.29
N GLY A 259 16.66 -2.02 8.02
CA GLY A 259 16.96 -3.43 8.31
C GLY A 259 18.13 -3.99 7.49
N LYS A 260 18.30 -3.52 6.25
CA LYS A 260 19.45 -3.83 5.39
C LYS A 260 20.70 -3.00 5.72
N ARG A 261 20.59 -2.07 6.68
CA ARG A 261 21.67 -1.20 7.17
C ARG A 261 22.24 -0.25 6.11
N ASN A 262 21.47 0.06 5.08
CA ASN A 262 21.87 0.93 3.98
C ASN A 262 20.92 2.13 3.81
N PHE A 263 20.15 2.45 4.85
CA PHE A 263 19.32 3.65 4.95
C PHE A 263 19.36 4.20 6.37
N VAL A 264 19.67 5.48 6.53
CA VAL A 264 19.59 6.20 7.81
C VAL A 264 18.81 7.49 7.63
N VAL A 265 17.99 7.83 8.64
CA VAL A 265 17.27 9.10 8.70
C VAL A 265 17.99 10.06 9.65
N LEU A 266 18.23 11.29 9.19
CA LEU A 266 18.78 12.37 10.00
C LEU A 266 17.77 13.53 10.02
N PRO A 267 16.83 13.52 10.98
CA PRO A 267 15.88 14.62 11.11
C PRO A 267 16.61 15.91 11.48
N LEU A 268 16.19 17.02 10.87
CA LEU A 268 16.70 18.34 11.23
C LEU A 268 16.19 18.75 12.61
N THR A 269 17.06 19.31 13.43
CA THR A 269 16.73 20.02 14.66
C THR A 269 15.93 21.29 14.36
N ASP A 270 15.19 21.81 15.34
CA ASP A 270 14.42 23.04 15.14
C ASP A 270 15.33 24.23 14.84
N LYS A 271 16.53 24.27 15.43
CA LYS A 271 17.56 25.26 15.11
C LYS A 271 17.99 25.16 13.64
N GLU A 272 18.25 23.97 13.11
CA GLU A 272 18.61 23.79 11.69
C GLU A 272 17.46 24.18 10.77
N LYS A 273 16.21 23.84 11.12
CA LYS A 273 15.02 24.28 10.37
C LYS A 273 14.87 25.80 10.34
N GLU A 274 15.23 26.50 11.43
CA GLU A 274 15.22 27.96 11.47
C GLU A 274 16.28 28.56 10.54
N HIS A 275 17.50 27.99 10.51
CA HIS A 275 18.55 28.45 9.60
C HIS A 275 18.15 28.30 8.12
N LEU A 276 17.42 27.24 7.76
CA LEU A 276 16.91 27.05 6.39
C LEU A 276 15.85 28.08 5.97
N LYS A 277 15.21 28.78 6.92
CA LYS A 277 14.24 29.84 6.63
C LYS A 277 14.89 31.20 6.41
N ASP A 278 16.16 31.35 6.80
CA ASP A 278 16.89 32.59 6.58
C ASP A 278 17.27 32.72 5.09
N LYS A 279 16.55 33.59 4.39
CA LYS A 279 16.75 33.85 2.96
C LYS A 279 18.10 34.52 2.66
N ASN A 280 18.83 34.96 3.68
CA ASN A 280 20.16 35.56 3.56
C ASN A 280 21.29 34.57 3.90
N ALA A 281 20.99 33.29 4.17
CA ALA A 281 21.97 32.28 4.56
C ALA A 281 22.62 31.52 3.38
N ALA A 282 22.46 31.99 2.15
CA ALA A 282 23.07 31.42 0.94
C ALA A 282 24.14 32.36 0.35
#